data_AF-A0A1S6EK91-F1
#
_entry.id   AF-A0A1S6EK91-F1
#
_cell.length_a   1.000
_cell.length_b   1.000
_cell.length_c   1.000
_cell.angle_alpha   90.00
_cell.angle_beta   90.00
_cell.angle_gamma   90.00
#
_symmetry.space_group_name_H-M   'P 1'
#
loop_
_entity.id
_entity.type
_entity.pdbx_description
1 polymer ?
#
loop_
_entity_poly.entity_id
_entity_poly.type
_entity_poly.pdbx_seq_one_letter_code
_entity_poly.pdbx_strand_id
1 'polypeptide(L)' 'MAKLSFLSLFLLCLVATATAQNCGRQAGNRACANQLCCSQYGFCGSTSEYCSRANGCQSNCRGGGGADGAGGEAGGGGP' A
#
# COMPACT_ATOMS: atom_id res chain seq x y z
N MET A 1 -19.86 -26.03 22.85
CA MET A 1 -20.18 -24.59 22.83
C MET A 1 -18.96 -23.70 23.04
N ALA A 2 -18.18 -23.83 24.13
CA ALA A 2 -17.04 -22.93 24.41
C ALA A 2 -15.92 -22.96 23.35
N LYS A 3 -15.52 -24.14 22.84
CA LYS A 3 -14.44 -24.27 21.83
C LYS A 3 -14.77 -23.60 20.48
N LEU A 4 -16.04 -23.64 20.08
CA LEU A 4 -16.49 -23.01 18.83
C LEU A 4 -16.49 -21.47 18.97
N SER A 5 -16.83 -20.97 20.16
CA SER A 5 -16.77 -19.53 20.49
C SER A 5 -15.34 -18.98 20.59
N PHE A 6 -14.37 -19.78 21.08
CA PHE A 6 -12.97 -19.39 21.08
C PHE A 6 -12.39 -19.34 19.66
N LEU A 7 -12.71 -20.32 18.82
CA LEU A 7 -12.26 -20.35 17.42
C LEU A 7 -12.86 -19.17 16.63
N SER A 8 -14.14 -18.85 16.84
CA SER A 8 -14.78 -17.72 16.18
C SER A 8 -14.22 -16.37 16.63
N LEU A 9 -13.91 -16.20 17.93
CA LEU A 9 -13.30 -14.97 18.43
C LEU A 9 -11.87 -14.82 17.90
N PHE A 10 -11.10 -15.91 17.83
CA PHE A 10 -9.74 -15.91 17.30
C PHE A 10 -9.71 -15.57 15.80
N LEU A 11 -10.63 -16.14 15.02
CA LEU A 11 -10.82 -15.79 13.60
C LEU A 11 -11.23 -14.31 13.41
N LEU A 12 -12.12 -13.79 14.25
CA LEU A 12 -12.54 -12.39 14.19
C LEU A 12 -11.38 -11.43 14.51
N CYS A 13 -10.57 -11.76 15.53
CA CYS A 13 -9.36 -11.00 15.87
C CYS A 13 -8.34 -10.99 14.72
N LEU A 14 -8.10 -12.15 14.09
CA LEU A 14 -7.20 -12.25 12.94
C LEU A 14 -7.64 -11.34 11.78
N VAL A 15 -8.94 -11.35 11.46
CA VAL A 15 -9.50 -10.49 10.41
C VAL A 15 -9.37 -9.01 10.75
N ALA A 16 -9.61 -8.62 12.01
CA ALA A 16 -9.51 -7.23 12.44
C ALA A 16 -8.09 -6.66 12.39
N THR A 17 -7.06 -7.49 12.57
CA THR A 17 -5.65 -7.04 12.51
C THR A 17 -5.08 -6.86 11.10
N ALA A 18 -5.78 -7.32 10.05
CA ALA A 18 -5.18 -7.53 8.74
C ALA A 18 -5.16 -6.31 7.78
N THR A 19 -5.74 -5.17 8.14
CA THR A 19 -5.86 -4.01 7.22
C THR A 19 -5.11 -2.77 7.72
N ALA A 20 -3.78 -2.77 7.61
CA ALA A 20 -2.93 -1.60 7.87
C ALA A 20 -2.82 -0.64 6.67
N GLN A 21 -3.91 -0.44 5.94
CA GLN A 21 -3.96 0.40 4.74
C GLN A 21 -4.04 1.87 5.17
N ASN A 22 -3.15 2.72 4.65
CA ASN A 22 -2.93 4.09 5.13
C ASN A 22 -3.16 5.18 4.05
N CYS A 23 -3.57 4.80 2.84
CA CYS A 23 -3.92 5.73 1.78
C CYS A 23 -5.04 5.20 0.88
N GLY A 24 -5.57 6.07 0.03
CA GLY A 24 -6.53 5.69 -1.01
C GLY A 24 -7.91 5.39 -0.46
N ARG A 25 -8.76 4.73 -1.27
CA ARG A 25 -10.17 4.43 -0.93
C ARG A 25 -10.30 3.65 0.38
N GLN A 26 -9.29 2.86 0.71
CA GLN A 26 -9.14 2.08 1.92
C GLN A 26 -9.04 2.93 3.19
N ALA A 27 -8.44 4.11 3.08
CA ALA A 27 -8.17 5.02 4.20
C ALA A 27 -8.93 6.35 4.05
N GLY A 28 -10.13 6.33 3.47
CA GLY A 28 -10.95 7.52 3.29
C GLY A 28 -10.35 8.55 2.32
N ASN A 29 -9.71 8.08 1.24
CA ASN A 29 -8.98 8.88 0.25
C ASN A 29 -7.81 9.68 0.83
N ARG A 30 -7.25 9.24 1.96
CA ARG A 30 -6.02 9.83 2.53
C ARG A 30 -4.89 9.76 1.51
N ALA A 31 -4.17 10.87 1.36
CA ALA A 31 -2.96 10.93 0.55
C ALA A 31 -1.75 10.44 1.35
N CYS A 32 -0.74 9.93 0.64
CA CYS A 32 0.54 9.60 1.25
C CYS A 32 1.35 10.87 1.55
N ALA A 33 2.10 10.84 2.64
CA ALA A 33 3.10 11.87 2.94
C ALA A 33 4.27 11.82 1.93
N ASN A 34 5.08 12.89 1.88
CA ASN A 34 6.28 12.99 1.04
C ASN A 34 6.05 12.72 -0.45
N GLN A 35 4.85 13.01 -0.96
CA GLN A 35 4.47 12.76 -2.36
C GLN A 35 4.66 11.30 -2.81
N LEU A 36 4.63 10.34 -1.87
CA LEU A 36 4.68 8.92 -2.20
C LEU A 36 3.41 8.50 -2.95
N CYS A 37 3.53 7.47 -3.76
CA CYS A 37 2.43 6.91 -4.53
C CYS A 37 1.56 6.02 -3.64
N CYS A 38 0.25 6.12 -3.80
CA CYS A 38 -0.67 5.17 -3.19
C CYS A 38 -0.94 4.00 -4.12
N SER A 39 -0.46 2.82 -3.77
CA SER A 39 -0.72 1.58 -4.53
C SER A 39 -2.21 1.24 -4.60
N GLN A 40 -2.58 0.32 -5.49
CA GLN A 40 -3.95 -0.20 -5.57
C GLN A 40 -4.46 -0.82 -4.26
N TYR A 41 -3.56 -1.21 -3.37
CA TYR A 41 -3.85 -1.87 -2.08
C TYR A 41 -3.97 -0.89 -0.90
N GLY A 42 -3.73 0.41 -1.10
CA GLY A 42 -3.84 1.40 -0.03
C GLY A 42 -2.58 1.54 0.83
N PHE A 43 -1.42 1.20 0.26
CA PHE A 43 -0.10 1.41 0.88
C PHE A 43 0.72 2.44 0.11
N CYS A 44 1.54 3.20 0.84
CA CYS A 44 2.41 4.23 0.31
C CYS A 44 3.79 3.68 -0.07
N GLY A 45 4.31 4.08 -1.23
CA GLY A 45 5.65 3.71 -1.68
C GLY A 45 6.10 4.47 -2.93
N SER A 46 7.33 4.25 -3.37
CA SER A 46 7.95 4.98 -4.49
C SER A 46 8.32 4.11 -5.70
N THR A 47 8.18 2.78 -5.59
CA THR A 47 8.50 1.86 -6.68
C THR A 47 7.37 1.76 -7.71
N SER A 48 7.66 1.14 -8.87
CA SER A 48 6.67 0.92 -9.94
C SER A 48 5.38 0.28 -9.42
N GLU A 49 5.47 -0.66 -8.47
CA GLU A 49 4.30 -1.36 -7.91
C GLU A 49 3.32 -0.43 -7.18
N TYR A 50 3.81 0.69 -6.66
CA TYR A 50 2.99 1.69 -5.98
C TYR A 50 2.56 2.80 -6.92
N CYS A 51 3.44 3.17 -7.84
CA CYS A 51 3.31 4.36 -8.65
C CYS A 51 2.72 4.13 -10.04
N SER A 52 2.83 2.92 -10.58
CA SER A 52 2.37 2.62 -11.93
C SER A 52 0.86 2.73 -11.99
N ARG A 53 0.38 3.57 -12.91
CA ARG A 53 -1.05 3.66 -13.21
C ARG A 53 -1.59 2.35 -13.77
N ALA A 54 -0.75 1.60 -14.50
CA ALA A 54 -1.10 0.26 -14.97
C ALA A 54 -1.27 -0.74 -13.81
N ASN A 55 -0.58 -0.54 -12.68
CA ASN A 55 -0.70 -1.37 -11.47
C ASN A 55 -1.75 -0.82 -10.49
N GLY A 56 -2.70 -0.02 -10.98
CA GLY A 56 -3.85 0.46 -10.21
C GLY A 56 -3.50 1.50 -9.13
N CYS A 57 -2.39 2.23 -9.28
CA CYS A 57 -2.09 3.36 -8.42
C CYS A 57 -3.29 4.32 -8.26
N GLN A 58 -3.56 4.74 -7.02
CA GLN A 58 -4.71 5.55 -6.64
C GLN A 58 -4.41 7.06 -6.58
N SER A 59 -3.21 7.45 -6.12
CA SER A 59 -2.80 8.85 -6.00
C SER A 59 -1.28 8.99 -6.11
N ASN A 60 -0.81 10.19 -6.50
CA ASN A 60 0.60 10.50 -6.77
C ASN A 60 1.27 9.54 -7.79
N CYS A 61 0.49 9.01 -8.74
CA CYS A 61 0.96 8.01 -9.69
C CYS A 61 1.94 8.58 -10.72
N ARG A 62 2.91 7.76 -11.13
CA ARG A 62 3.80 8.06 -12.26
C ARG A 62 3.04 7.81 -13.56
N GLY A 63 2.94 8.82 -14.41
CA GLY A 63 2.28 8.70 -15.73
C GLY A 63 1.34 9.85 -16.11
N GLY A 64 1.58 11.07 -15.63
CA GLY A 64 0.98 12.28 -16.19
C GLY A 64 2.00 13.41 -16.15
N GLY A 65 2.82 13.54 -17.21
CA GLY A 65 3.68 14.69 -17.50
C GLY A 65 4.38 15.37 -16.32
N GLY A 66 5.58 14.89 -15.95
CA GLY A 66 6.43 15.58 -14.99
C GLY A 66 7.50 14.67 -14.40
N ALA A 67 8.71 14.79 -14.94
CA ALA A 67 9.95 14.60 -14.17
C ALA A 67 9.82 15.42 -12.87
N ASP A 68 10.17 14.98 -11.68
CA ASP A 68 11.49 14.53 -11.26
C ASP A 68 11.31 13.71 -9.98
N GLY A 69 11.82 12.48 -10.00
CA GLY A 69 11.71 11.57 -8.88
C GLY A 69 12.42 10.27 -9.18
N ALA A 70 13.65 10.39 -9.68
CA ALA A 70 14.62 9.30 -9.75
C ALA A 70 14.97 8.85 -8.32
N GLY A 71 14.05 8.12 -7.68
CA GLY A 71 14.35 7.23 -6.57
C GLY A 71 14.83 5.90 -7.15
N GLY A 72 16.03 5.92 -7.73
CA GLY A 72 16.76 4.70 -8.06
C GLY A 72 17.48 4.23 -6.81
N GLU A 73 16.85 3.35 -6.03
CA GLU A 73 17.61 2.42 -5.19
C GLU A 73 18.21 1.38 -6.15
N ALA A 74 19.41 1.66 -6.62
CA ALA A 74 20.25 0.68 -7.26
C ALA A 74 20.50 -0.42 -6.22
N GLY A 75 19.86 -1.57 -6.42
CA GLY A 75 20.12 -2.78 -5.65
C GLY A 75 21.62 -3.08 -5.68
N GLY A 76 22.17 -3.34 -4.49
CA GLY A 76 23.55 -3.76 -4.32
C GLY A 76 23.83 -5.03 -5.12
N GLY A 77 24.76 -4.92 -6.07
CA GLY A 77 25.46 -6.07 -6.62
C GLY A 77 26.86 -6.12 -6.01
N GLY A 78 27.11 -7.12 -5.17
CA GLY A 78 28.44 -7.68 -4.92
C GLY A 78 28.53 -9.05 -5.60
N PRO A 79 29.73 -9.64 -5.81
CA PRO A 79 30.95 -9.50 -5.02
C PRO A 79 31.94 -8.42 -5.48
#